data_AF-A0A9E1CCU2-F1
#
_entry.id   AF-A0A9E1CCU2-F1
#
_cell.length_a   1.000
_cell.length_b   1.000
_cell.length_c   1.000
_cell.angle_alpha   90.00
_cell.angle_beta   90.00
_cell.angle_gamma   90.00
#
_symmetry.space_group_name_H-M   'P 1'
#
loop_
_entity.id
_entity.type
_entity.pdbx_description
1 polymer ?
#
loop_
_entity_poly.entity_id
_entity_poly.type
_entity_poly.pdbx_seq_one_letter_code
_entity_poly.pdbx_strand_id
1 'polypeptide(L)'
;SKLDVISWDKETILMAYNDTPETDWHERSPLTLAYSKDEGLTWQNLITLAPAPGNKCQPAMCRDAQGRLNVIYMHRHTAIEHLVLEITD
;
A
#
# COMPACT_ATOMS: atom_id res chain seq x y z
N SER A 1 13.51 0.45 -3.04
CA SER A 1 12.09 0.24 -2.66
C SER A 1 11.39 1.57 -2.71
N LYS A 2 10.07 1.58 -2.91
CA LYS A 2 9.25 2.76 -2.68
C LYS A 2 8.10 2.36 -1.77
N LEU A 3 7.76 3.25 -0.86
CA LEU A 3 6.45 3.31 -0.22
C LEU A 3 5.70 4.47 -0.85
N ASP A 4 4.37 4.47 -0.71
CA ASP A 4 3.55 5.63 -1.04
C ASP A 4 2.64 5.96 0.14
N VAL A 5 2.37 7.26 0.34
CA VAL A 5 1.64 7.77 1.50
C VAL A 5 0.67 8.84 1.05
N ILE A 6 -0.59 8.75 1.48
CA ILE A 6 -1.63 9.75 1.22
C ILE A 6 -2.37 10.11 2.50
N SER A 7 -2.82 11.36 2.62
CA SER A 7 -3.89 11.69 3.57
C SER A 7 -5.20 11.09 3.03
N TRP A 8 -5.92 10.38 3.89
CA TRP A 8 -7.20 9.77 3.55
C TRP A 8 -8.38 10.63 4.00
N ASP A 9 -8.32 11.09 5.24
CA ASP A 9 -9.25 12.01 5.87
C ASP A 9 -8.50 12.95 6.84
N LYS A 10 -9.23 13.63 7.73
CA LYS A 10 -8.66 14.61 8.68
C LYS A 10 -7.73 13.99 9.71
N GLU A 11 -7.92 12.71 10.04
CA GLU A 11 -7.21 12.02 11.12
C GLU A 11 -6.37 10.86 10.57
N THR A 12 -6.73 10.31 9.40
CA THR A 12 -6.13 9.09 8.86
C THR A 12 -5.12 9.39 7.75
N ILE A 13 -3.93 8.83 7.90
CA ILE A 13 -2.91 8.70 6.85
C ILE A 13 -2.83 7.25 6.44
N LEU A 14 -2.75 6.97 5.13
CA LEU A 14 -2.54 5.63 4.59
C LEU A 14 -1.14 5.49 4.01
N MET A 15 -0.53 4.32 4.20
CA MET A 15 0.76 3.95 3.62
C MET A 15 0.66 2.59 2.93
N ALA A 16 1.09 2.52 1.67
CA ALA A 16 1.36 1.27 0.98
C ALA A 16 2.86 0.97 1.02
N TYR A 17 3.24 -0.16 1.59
CA TYR A 17 4.65 -0.55 1.75
C TYR A 17 4.82 -2.07 1.73
N ASN A 18 6.07 -2.55 1.59
CA ASN A 18 6.36 -3.96 1.75
C ASN A 18 6.60 -4.27 3.23
N ASP A 19 5.67 -5.00 3.86
CA ASP A 19 5.78 -5.40 5.27
C ASP A 19 6.67 -6.63 5.43
N THR A 20 7.98 -6.43 5.25
CA THR A 20 8.97 -7.50 5.31
C THR A 20 10.35 -6.94 5.65
N PRO A 21 11.16 -7.67 6.44
CA PRO A 21 12.56 -7.33 6.63
C PRO A 21 13.44 -7.69 5.42
N GLU A 22 12.88 -8.35 4.40
CA GLU A 22 13.65 -8.77 3.21
C GLU A 22 14.26 -7.56 2.48
N THR A 23 15.57 -7.64 2.26
CA THR A 23 16.34 -6.58 1.62
C THR A 23 16.58 -6.86 0.13
N ASP A 24 16.53 -8.13 -0.30
CA ASP A 24 16.53 -8.50 -1.71
C ASP A 24 15.26 -8.01 -2.37
N TRP A 25 15.44 -7.08 -3.30
CA TRP A 25 14.35 -6.46 -4.00
C TRP A 25 13.55 -7.43 -4.87
N HIS A 26 14.10 -8.57 -5.26
CA HIS A 26 13.38 -9.58 -6.06
C HIS A 26 12.32 -10.35 -5.25
N GLU A 27 12.45 -10.38 -3.92
CA GLU A 27 11.61 -11.20 -3.04
C GLU A 27 10.68 -10.39 -2.12
N ARG A 28 10.84 -9.05 -2.08
CA ARG A 28 10.02 -8.17 -1.22
C ARG A 28 8.51 -8.32 -1.47
N SER A 29 7.86 -8.94 -0.50
CA SER A 29 6.43 -9.15 -0.40
C SER A 29 6.08 -9.43 1.07
N PRO A 30 4.82 -9.25 1.50
CA PRO A 30 3.67 -8.76 0.74
C PRO A 30 3.73 -7.27 0.42
N LEU A 31 2.76 -6.76 -0.36
CA LEU A 31 2.39 -5.35 -0.34
C LEU A 31 1.23 -5.17 0.65
N THR A 32 1.40 -4.26 1.60
CA THR A 32 0.49 -4.04 2.73
C THR A 32 0.04 -2.59 2.74
N LEU A 33 -1.24 -2.38 3.03
CA LEU A 33 -1.80 -1.09 3.39
C LEU A 33 -1.80 -0.97 4.91
N ALA A 34 -1.18 0.06 5.44
CA ALA A 34 -1.22 0.45 6.84
C ALA A 34 -1.83 1.84 7.00
N TYR A 35 -2.27 2.16 8.21
CA TYR A 35 -2.77 3.47 8.56
C TYR A 35 -2.13 4.02 9.83
N SER A 36 -2.15 5.34 9.96
CA SER A 36 -1.82 6.07 11.17
C SER A 36 -2.95 7.06 11.49
N LYS A 37 -3.24 7.23 12.79
CA LYS A 37 -4.19 8.20 13.34
C LYS A 37 -3.53 9.27 14.23
N ASP A 38 -2.20 9.28 14.27
CA ASP A 38 -1.38 10.11 15.15
C ASP A 38 -0.25 10.78 14.37
N GLU A 39 -0.60 11.32 13.19
CA GLU A 39 0.31 12.06 12.31
C GLU A 39 1.58 11.29 11.91
N GLY A 40 1.47 9.96 11.81
CA GLY A 40 2.55 9.07 11.39
C GLY A 40 3.48 8.60 12.51
N LEU A 41 3.16 8.88 13.79
CA LEU A 41 3.96 8.41 14.93
C LEU A 41 3.85 6.90 15.13
N THR A 42 2.64 6.33 14.98
CA THR A 42 2.40 4.89 15.03
C THR A 42 1.62 4.42 13.81
N TRP A 43 1.87 3.17 13.42
CA TRP A 43 1.28 2.56 12.23
C TRP A 43 0.67 1.22 12.57
N GLN A 44 -0.50 0.93 12.00
CA GLN A 44 -1.19 -0.35 12.13
C GLN A 44 -1.49 -0.90 10.74
N ASN A 45 -1.18 -2.17 10.54
CA ASN A 45 -1.52 -2.87 9.29
C ASN A 45 -3.03 -3.00 9.16
N LEU A 46 -3.56 -2.58 8.02
CA LEU A 46 -4.99 -2.64 7.70
C LEU A 46 -5.31 -3.89 6.89
N ILE A 47 -4.64 -4.07 5.75
CA ILE A 47 -4.91 -5.16 4.82
C ILE A 47 -3.69 -5.48 3.96
N THR A 48 -3.53 -6.76 3.63
CA THR A 48 -2.60 -7.21 2.59
C THR A 48 -3.21 -6.91 1.21
N LEU A 49 -2.62 -5.97 0.49
CA LEU A 49 -3.02 -5.60 -0.87
C LEU A 49 -2.62 -6.68 -1.88
N ALA A 50 -1.41 -7.24 -1.73
CA ALA A 50 -0.92 -8.30 -2.60
C ALA A 50 -0.03 -9.29 -1.80
N PRO A 51 -0.38 -10.58 -1.74
CA PRO A 51 0.35 -11.55 -0.94
C PRO A 51 1.69 -11.97 -1.59
N ALA A 52 2.53 -12.61 -0.77
CA ALA A 52 3.71 -13.36 -1.22
C ALA A 52 3.31 -14.62 -2.02
N PRO A 53 4.21 -15.19 -2.86
CA PRO A 53 5.59 -14.77 -3.10
C PRO A 53 5.75 -13.73 -4.23
N GLY A 54 7.00 -13.27 -4.39
CA GLY A 54 7.47 -12.45 -5.50
C GLY A 54 7.30 -10.96 -5.29
N ASN A 55 8.27 -10.20 -5.81
CA ASN A 55 8.33 -8.75 -5.71
C ASN A 55 7.01 -8.04 -6.06
N LYS A 56 6.55 -7.22 -5.10
CA LYS A 56 5.52 -6.19 -5.28
C LYS A 56 6.17 -4.83 -5.05
N CYS A 57 6.37 -4.04 -6.10
CA CYS A 57 7.14 -2.80 -6.00
C CYS A 57 6.40 -1.58 -6.54
N GLN A 58 6.92 -0.42 -6.13
CA GLN A 58 6.50 0.88 -6.64
C GLN A 58 4.98 1.11 -6.52
N PRO A 59 4.41 0.96 -5.30
CA PRO A 59 3.01 1.29 -5.11
C PRO A 59 2.78 2.78 -5.43
N ALA A 60 1.61 3.08 -5.95
CA ALA A 60 1.07 4.43 -6.01
C ALA A 60 -0.43 4.38 -5.70
N MET A 61 -0.89 5.36 -4.93
CA MET A 61 -2.24 5.45 -4.41
C MET A 61 -2.89 6.78 -4.77
N CYS A 62 -4.19 6.75 -5.01
CA CYS A 62 -5.01 7.95 -5.05
C CYS A 62 -6.44 7.68 -4.61
N ARG A 63 -7.13 8.73 -4.17
CA ARG A 63 -8.57 8.69 -3.91
C ARG A 63 -9.31 9.11 -5.18
N ASP A 64 -10.25 8.30 -5.64
CA ASP A 64 -11.08 8.66 -6.80
C ASP A 64 -12.26 9.58 -6.43
N ALA A 65 -12.98 10.05 -7.44
CA ALA A 65 -14.13 10.93 -7.28
C ALA A 65 -15.32 10.25 -6.57
N GLN A 66 -15.35 8.92 -6.48
CA GLN A 66 -16.35 8.15 -5.74
C GLN A 66 -15.90 7.91 -4.29
N GLY A 67 -14.72 8.40 -3.90
CA GLY A 67 -14.19 8.29 -2.55
C GLY A 67 -13.48 6.97 -2.27
N ARG A 68 -13.17 6.16 -3.29
CA ARG A 68 -12.51 4.85 -3.15
C ARG A 68 -10.99 4.98 -3.28
N LEU A 69 -10.26 4.09 -2.62
CA LEU A 69 -8.81 4.01 -2.74
C LEU A 69 -8.46 3.22 -4.00
N ASN A 70 -7.73 3.86 -4.91
CA ASN A 70 -7.13 3.21 -6.06
C ASN A 70 -5.66 2.97 -5.75
N VAL A 71 -5.19 1.74 -5.97
CA VAL A 71 -3.80 1.34 -5.76
C VAL A 71 -3.28 0.69 -7.03
N ILE A 72 -2.15 1.15 -7.52
CA ILE A 72 -1.38 0.44 -8.55
C ILE A 72 -0.05 -0.03 -7.98
N TYR A 73 0.45 -1.16 -8.46
CA TYR A 73 1.80 -1.63 -8.15
C TYR A 73 2.35 -2.48 -9.28
N MET A 74 3.67 -2.62 -9.31
CA MET A 74 4.36 -3.48 -10.26
C MET A 74 4.55 -4.88 -9.67
N HIS A 75 4.10 -5.90 -10.42
CA HIS A 75 4.26 -7.32 -10.07
C HIS A 75 5.43 -7.93 -10.84
N ARG A 76 6.50 -8.32 -10.13
CA ARG A 76 7.70 -8.99 -10.69
C ARG A 76 8.32 -8.31 -11.93
N HIS A 77 8.14 -7.00 -12.11
CA HIS A 77 8.55 -6.28 -13.32
C HIS A 77 7.92 -6.83 -14.63
N THR A 78 6.81 -7.55 -14.52
CA THR A 78 6.11 -8.17 -15.66
C THR A 78 4.74 -7.57 -15.95
N ALA A 79 4.08 -7.04 -14.92
CA ALA A 79 2.76 -6.44 -15.02
C ALA A 79 2.61 -5.26 -14.04
N ILE A 80 1.65 -4.40 -14.33
CA ILE A 80 1.10 -3.43 -13.38
C ILE A 80 -0.29 -3.94 -13.01
N GLU A 81 -0.54 -4.12 -11.72
CA GLU A 81 -1.85 -4.48 -11.20
C GLU A 81 -2.54 -3.24 -10.63
N HIS A 82 -3.87 -3.20 -10.73
CA HIS A 82 -4.72 -2.12 -10.23
C HIS A 82 -5.79 -2.70 -9.31
N LEU A 83 -5.85 -2.18 -8.08
CA LEU A 83 -6.83 -2.52 -7.07
C LEU A 83 -7.70 -1.30 -6.78
N VAL A 84 -8.98 -1.54 -6.52
CA VAL A 84 -9.92 -0.53 -6.02
C VAL A 84 -10.50 -1.04 -4.71
N LEU A 85 -10.34 -0.26 -3.65
CA LEU A 85 -10.80 -0.60 -2.31
C LEU A 85 -11.82 0.42 -1.82
N GLU A 86 -12.88 -0.09 -1.21
CA GLU A 86 -13.79 0.70 -0.38
C GLU A 86 -13.27 0.63 1.06
N ILE A 87 -12.97 1.78 1.65
CA ILE A 87 -12.55 1.90 3.05
C ILE A 87 -13.72 2.51 3.79
N THR A 88 -14.30 1.74 4.70
CA THR A 88 -15.38 2.18 5.59
C THR A 88 -14.84 2.45 6.98
N ASP A 89 -15.56 3.26 7.75
CA ASP A 89 -15.27 3.53 9.17
C ASP A 89 -15.40 2.27 10.05
#